data_AF-A0A7Y9E7V9-F1
#
_entry.id   AF-A0A7Y9E7V9-F1
#
_cell.length_a   1.000
_cell.length_b   1.000
_cell.length_c   1.000
_cell.angle_alpha   90.00
_cell.angle_beta   90.00
_cell.angle_gamma   90.00
#
_symmetry.space_group_name_H-M   'P 1'
#
loop_
_entity.id
_entity.type
_entity.pdbx_description
1 polymer ?
#
loop_
_entity_poly.entity_id
_entity_poly.type
_entity_poly.pdbx_seq_one_letter_code
_entity_poly.pdbx_strand_id
1 'polypeptide(L)'
;MHRNRTGRAAVALSLTLLVSACGSSTKASDDATRHTPHGVASGSHTMADGTVMTDAEMNGAQPSPAARMVCSDEIAGAVQRTLDLAAPPTGRDTWRNRLYTCDYPIGAQTLRLSVKDLSDATQGRAWFDRLRHRLDGATAIRGLENLGLPAYETTTGDVVFLKDHKTLWVQAGDLSATSLPAGFTRTEVAYGVAAAVVGCWSE
;
A
#
# COMPACT_ATOMS: atom_id res chain seq x y z
N MET A 1 3.25 -68.53 1.04
CA MET A 1 2.33 -67.38 1.23
C MET A 1 2.36 -66.98 2.70
N HIS A 2 3.16 -65.97 3.08
CA HIS A 2 3.16 -65.37 4.42
C HIS A 2 3.19 -63.84 4.31
N ARG A 3 2.19 -63.21 4.91
CA ARG A 3 2.04 -61.75 5.13
C ARG A 3 2.86 -61.34 6.36
N ASN A 4 3.57 -60.22 6.28
CA ASN A 4 3.95 -59.35 7.42
C ASN A 4 4.13 -57.93 6.84
N ARG A 5 3.17 -57.00 6.93
CA ARG A 5 2.74 -56.13 8.04
C ARG A 5 3.85 -55.24 8.67
N THR A 6 3.69 -53.95 8.35
CA THR A 6 3.78 -52.75 9.21
C THR A 6 5.14 -52.22 9.68
N GLY A 7 5.40 -50.97 9.29
CA GLY A 7 6.34 -50.06 9.92
C GLY A 7 6.27 -48.67 9.30
N ARG A 8 5.12 -47.99 9.40
CA ARG A 8 4.97 -46.58 9.01
C ARG A 8 5.57 -45.71 10.12
N ALA A 9 6.75 -45.16 9.89
CA ALA A 9 7.29 -44.07 10.71
C ALA A 9 6.63 -42.77 10.26
N ALA A 10 5.75 -42.22 11.11
CA ALA A 10 5.18 -40.89 10.92
C ALA A 10 6.20 -39.85 11.38
N VAL A 11 6.81 -39.14 10.43
CA VAL A 11 7.60 -37.93 10.70
C VAL A 11 6.62 -36.78 10.83
N ALA A 12 6.39 -36.32 12.05
CA ALA A 12 5.66 -35.09 12.34
C ALA A 12 6.57 -33.89 11.98
N LEU A 13 6.38 -33.32 10.81
CA LEU A 13 6.91 -32.00 10.46
C LEU A 13 6.05 -30.94 11.13
N SER A 14 6.52 -30.46 12.28
CA SER A 14 5.95 -29.29 12.96
C SER A 14 6.20 -28.05 12.11
N LEU A 15 5.14 -27.58 11.45
CA LEU A 15 5.12 -26.35 10.65
C LEU A 15 5.00 -25.16 11.60
N THR A 16 6.11 -24.50 11.93
CA THR A 16 6.11 -23.28 12.74
C THR A 16 5.61 -22.12 11.90
N LEU A 17 4.32 -21.80 12.00
CA LEU A 17 3.72 -20.60 11.41
C LEU A 17 4.20 -19.37 12.19
N LEU A 18 5.20 -18.67 11.64
CA LEU A 18 5.55 -17.32 12.07
C LEU A 18 4.52 -16.34 11.49
N VAL A 19 3.47 -16.07 12.27
CA VAL A 19 2.56 -14.95 12.02
C VAL A 19 3.32 -13.67 12.39
N SER A 20 3.81 -12.94 11.40
CA SER A 20 4.24 -11.55 11.59
C SER A 20 2.99 -10.71 11.88
N ALA A 21 2.66 -10.54 13.15
CA ALA A 21 1.64 -9.60 13.59
C ALA A 21 2.15 -8.17 13.33
N CYS A 22 1.26 -7.26 12.88
CA CYS A 22 1.46 -5.81 12.95
C CYS A 22 1.88 -5.46 14.39
N GLY A 23 3.18 -5.25 14.61
CA GLY A 23 3.74 -4.98 15.91
C GLY A 23 3.57 -3.51 16.27
N SER A 24 2.49 -3.16 16.95
CA SER A 24 2.35 -1.84 17.60
C SER A 24 3.41 -1.70 18.69
N SER A 25 4.52 -1.03 18.38
CA SER A 25 5.56 -0.72 19.37
C SER A 25 5.12 0.47 20.22
N THR A 26 4.49 0.22 21.37
CA THR A 26 4.28 1.23 22.40
C THR A 26 5.58 1.47 23.16
N LYS A 27 6.27 2.60 22.90
CA LYS A 27 7.24 3.16 23.84
C LYS A 27 6.52 4.19 24.70
N ALA A 28 6.39 3.87 25.99
CA ALA A 28 6.08 4.85 27.02
C ALA A 28 7.31 5.72 27.26
N SER A 29 7.12 7.04 27.22
CA SER A 29 8.03 8.01 27.81
C SER A 29 7.18 9.19 28.26
N ASP A 30 6.96 9.25 29.58
CA ASP A 30 6.59 10.48 30.28
C ASP A 30 7.74 11.46 30.14
N ASP A 31 7.51 12.59 29.47
CA ASP A 31 8.09 13.85 29.93
C ASP A 31 7.19 15.02 29.55
N ALA A 32 6.86 15.82 30.56
CA ALA A 32 5.98 16.96 30.47
C ALA A 32 6.80 18.19 30.08
N THR A 33 6.54 18.75 28.90
CA THR A 33 6.82 20.16 28.67
C THR A 33 5.73 20.77 27.80
N ARG A 34 4.94 21.66 28.42
CA ARG A 34 4.01 22.54 27.73
C ARG A 34 4.80 23.38 26.72
N HIS A 35 4.57 23.17 25.44
CA HIS A 35 4.84 24.13 24.38
C HIS A 35 3.52 24.48 23.70
N THR A 36 3.22 25.77 23.70
CA THR A 36 2.09 26.43 23.03
C THR A 36 1.95 25.95 21.58
N PRO A 37 0.74 25.66 21.09
CA PRO A 37 0.56 25.42 19.66
C PRO A 37 0.83 26.73 18.91
N HIS A 38 1.92 26.75 18.15
CA HIS A 38 2.03 27.67 17.02
C HIS A 38 0.87 27.36 16.08
N GLY A 39 -0.12 28.26 16.05
CA GLY A 39 -1.21 28.21 15.10
C GLY A 39 -0.63 28.16 13.69
N VAL A 40 -0.83 27.02 13.02
CA VAL A 40 -0.68 26.95 11.57
C VAL A 40 -1.66 27.96 10.98
N ALA A 41 -1.12 29.01 10.37
CA ALA A 41 -1.92 29.97 9.63
C ALA A 41 -2.72 29.19 8.58
N SER A 42 -4.03 29.09 8.76
CA SER A 42 -4.92 28.50 7.77
C SER A 42 -4.98 29.45 6.58
N GLY A 43 -4.44 29.03 5.44
CA GLY A 43 -4.64 29.74 4.19
C GLY A 43 -6.10 29.63 3.76
N SER A 44 -6.60 30.69 3.14
CA SER A 44 -7.88 30.68 2.45
C SER A 44 -7.64 31.07 1.00
N HIS A 45 -8.29 30.35 0.09
CA HIS A 45 -8.19 30.56 -1.34
C HIS A 45 -9.55 30.95 -1.89
N THR A 46 -9.61 32.06 -2.63
CA THR A 46 -10.81 32.50 -3.33
C THR A 46 -10.80 31.92 -4.75
N MET A 47 -11.81 31.15 -5.07
CA MET A 47 -12.04 30.60 -6.42
C MET A 47 -12.59 31.68 -7.36
N ALA A 48 -12.54 31.43 -8.68
CA ALA A 48 -13.00 32.38 -9.69
C ALA A 48 -14.50 32.75 -9.58
N ASP A 49 -15.30 31.92 -8.91
CA ASP A 49 -16.72 32.17 -8.63
C ASP A 49 -16.96 32.95 -7.31
N GLY A 50 -15.89 33.38 -6.62
CA GLY A 50 -15.95 34.10 -5.36
C GLY A 50 -16.08 33.19 -4.13
N THR A 51 -16.14 31.87 -4.30
CA THR A 51 -16.16 30.93 -3.17
C THR A 51 -14.82 30.93 -2.46
N VAL A 52 -14.82 31.21 -1.16
CA VAL A 52 -13.63 31.09 -0.32
C VAL A 52 -13.59 29.68 0.24
N MET A 53 -12.57 28.90 -0.14
CA MET A 53 -12.31 27.60 0.45
C MET A 53 -11.12 27.67 1.39
N THR A 54 -11.24 27.01 2.53
CA THR A 54 -10.11 26.78 3.43
C THR A 54 -9.16 25.73 2.85
N ASP A 55 -7.89 25.77 3.25
CA ASP A 55 -6.94 24.70 2.91
C ASP A 55 -7.43 23.31 3.32
N ALA A 56 -8.23 23.20 4.39
CA ALA A 56 -8.81 21.94 4.86
C ALA A 56 -9.91 21.43 3.91
N GLU A 57 -10.69 22.32 3.30
CA GLU A 57 -11.71 21.96 2.29
C GLU A 57 -11.04 21.64 0.95
N MET A 58 -10.01 22.40 0.57
CA MET A 58 -9.21 22.18 -0.64
C MET A 58 -8.44 20.86 -0.61
N ASN A 59 -7.86 20.50 0.53
CA ASN A 59 -7.14 19.24 0.71
C ASN A 59 -8.08 18.05 0.99
N GLY A 60 -9.34 18.32 1.34
CA GLY A 60 -10.26 17.33 1.88
C GLY A 60 -9.89 16.91 3.30
N ALA A 61 -10.78 16.17 3.96
CA ALA A 61 -10.52 15.55 5.27
C ALA A 61 -9.15 14.84 5.27
N GLN A 62 -8.46 14.82 6.42
CA GLN A 62 -7.18 14.13 6.56
C GLN A 62 -7.24 12.69 6.00
N PRO A 63 -6.14 12.14 5.44
CA PRO A 63 -6.14 10.76 4.95
C PRO A 63 -6.56 9.80 6.07
N SER A 64 -7.27 8.74 5.74
CA SER A 64 -7.63 7.67 6.67
C SER A 64 -6.40 6.95 7.21
N PRO A 65 -6.49 6.25 8.35
CA PRO A 65 -5.42 5.39 8.84
C PRO A 65 -4.93 4.39 7.77
N ALA A 66 -5.88 3.78 7.06
CA ALA A 66 -5.64 2.93 5.90
C ALA A 66 -4.78 3.61 4.83
N ALA A 67 -5.12 4.85 4.44
CA ALA A 67 -4.35 5.58 3.44
C ALA A 67 -2.92 5.88 3.92
N ARG A 68 -2.75 6.36 5.17
CA ARG A 68 -1.43 6.70 5.73
C ARG A 68 -0.49 5.49 5.86
N MET A 69 -1.04 4.29 6.00
CA MET A 69 -0.27 3.07 6.17
C MET A 69 0.76 2.83 5.08
N VAL A 70 0.47 3.24 3.84
CA VAL A 70 1.38 3.03 2.70
C VAL A 70 2.69 3.79 2.83
N CYS A 71 2.82 4.70 3.81
CA CYS A 71 4.04 5.43 4.14
C CYS A 71 4.57 5.10 5.55
N SER A 72 4.06 4.03 6.17
CA SER A 72 4.53 3.57 7.49
C SER A 72 5.87 2.83 7.41
N ASP A 73 6.53 2.72 8.57
CA ASP A 73 7.77 1.93 8.72
C ASP A 73 7.59 0.45 8.36
N GLU A 74 6.39 -0.08 8.59
CA GLU A 74 6.05 -1.47 8.26
C GLU A 74 6.08 -1.70 6.74
N ILE A 75 5.47 -0.79 5.98
CA ILE A 75 5.47 -0.84 4.52
C ILE A 75 6.85 -0.50 3.96
N ALA A 76 7.60 0.43 4.57
CA ALA A 76 9.00 0.65 4.23
C ALA A 76 9.83 -0.64 4.40
N GLY A 77 9.62 -1.39 5.48
CA GLY A 77 10.25 -2.69 5.70
C GLY A 77 9.80 -3.76 4.69
N ALA A 78 8.54 -3.73 4.26
CA ALA A 78 8.07 -4.62 3.18
C ALA A 78 8.71 -4.29 1.83
N VAL A 79 8.85 -3.00 1.50
CA VAL A 79 9.57 -2.53 0.30
C VAL A 79 11.03 -2.98 0.36
N GLN A 80 11.69 -2.80 1.51
CA GLN A 80 13.06 -3.27 1.72
C GLN A 80 13.21 -4.75 1.37
N ARG A 81 12.38 -5.62 1.98
CA ARG A 81 12.48 -7.07 1.79
C ARG A 81 12.14 -7.49 0.37
N THR A 82 11.15 -6.83 -0.24
CA THR A 82 10.70 -7.16 -1.61
C THR A 82 11.74 -6.78 -2.66
N LEU A 83 12.50 -5.70 -2.44
CA LEU A 83 13.53 -5.22 -3.35
C LEU A 83 14.96 -5.61 -2.94
N ASP A 84 15.11 -6.40 -1.87
CA ASP A 84 16.41 -6.77 -1.29
C ASP A 84 17.34 -5.57 -1.00
N LEU A 85 16.76 -4.53 -0.41
CA LEU A 85 17.48 -3.29 -0.08
C LEU A 85 18.28 -3.45 1.23
N ALA A 86 19.44 -2.79 1.29
CA ALA A 86 20.30 -2.79 2.47
C ALA A 86 19.62 -2.19 3.73
N ALA A 87 18.67 -1.27 3.56
CA ALA A 87 17.91 -0.65 4.64
C ALA A 87 16.51 -0.23 4.15
N PRO A 88 15.53 -0.04 5.06
CA PRO A 88 14.22 0.51 4.72
C PRO A 88 14.34 1.87 4.04
N PRO A 89 13.73 2.07 2.84
CA PRO A 89 13.71 3.37 2.20
C PRO A 89 12.76 4.31 2.95
N THR A 90 13.14 5.59 3.06
CA THR A 90 12.28 6.61 3.63
C THR A 90 11.26 7.08 2.59
N GLY A 91 9.99 6.83 2.86
CA GLY A 91 8.89 7.32 2.03
C GLY A 91 8.70 8.84 2.16
N ARG A 92 8.22 9.48 1.09
CA ARG A 92 7.82 10.89 1.09
C ARG A 92 6.35 10.98 0.72
N ASP A 93 5.54 11.53 1.60
CA ASP A 93 4.11 11.58 1.39
C ASP A 93 3.59 12.90 0.82
N THR A 94 2.49 12.79 0.09
CA THR A 94 1.67 13.92 -0.32
C THR A 94 0.19 13.58 -0.19
N TRP A 95 -0.63 14.59 0.09
CA TRP A 95 -2.08 14.46 0.19
C TRP A 95 -2.77 15.54 -0.63
N ARG A 96 -3.57 15.13 -1.60
CA ARG A 96 -4.39 16.06 -2.39
C ARG A 96 -5.57 15.34 -3.03
N ASN A 97 -6.73 15.98 -3.07
CA ASN A 97 -7.92 15.45 -3.76
C ASN A 97 -8.28 14.01 -3.35
N ARG A 98 -8.16 13.71 -2.05
CA ARG A 98 -8.34 12.35 -1.51
C ARG A 98 -7.41 11.28 -2.08
N LEU A 99 -6.24 11.67 -2.58
CA LEU A 99 -5.20 10.77 -3.03
C LEU A 99 -4.01 10.94 -2.10
N TYR A 100 -3.75 9.93 -1.29
CA TYR A 100 -2.54 9.85 -0.48
C TYR A 100 -1.49 9.12 -1.28
N THR A 101 -0.32 9.73 -1.45
CA THR A 101 0.78 9.15 -2.22
C THR A 101 2.00 9.06 -1.33
N CYS A 102 2.73 7.97 -1.42
CA CYS A 102 4.02 7.76 -0.78
C CYS A 102 5.05 7.34 -1.83
N ASP A 103 6.09 8.16 -1.99
CA ASP A 103 7.18 7.91 -2.94
C ASP A 103 8.39 7.33 -2.19
N TYR A 104 8.78 6.11 -2.56
CA TYR A 104 9.99 5.45 -2.06
C TYR A 104 11.12 5.56 -3.08
N PRO A 105 12.23 6.25 -2.75
CA PRO A 105 13.38 6.34 -3.64
C PRO A 105 14.14 5.00 -3.69
N ILE A 106 14.29 4.45 -4.90
CA ILE A 106 15.03 3.20 -5.18
C ILE A 106 16.21 3.53 -6.11
N GLY A 107 17.34 3.88 -5.52
CA GLY A 107 18.47 4.44 -6.28
C GLY A 107 18.07 5.76 -6.95
N ALA A 108 18.18 5.83 -8.28
CA ALA A 108 17.74 6.98 -9.07
C ALA A 108 16.25 6.95 -9.49
N GLN A 109 15.53 5.91 -9.07
CA GLN A 109 14.15 5.63 -9.49
C GLN A 109 13.20 5.76 -8.31
N THR A 110 11.90 5.63 -8.54
CA THR A 110 10.89 5.75 -7.49
C THR A 110 9.88 4.62 -7.62
N LEU A 111 9.63 3.93 -6.51
CA LEU A 111 8.46 3.09 -6.33
C LEU A 111 7.38 3.97 -5.67
N ARG A 112 6.28 4.20 -6.37
CA ARG A 112 5.18 5.03 -5.86
C ARG A 112 4.02 4.16 -5.40
N LEU A 113 3.55 4.39 -4.18
CA LEU A 113 2.32 3.81 -3.66
C LEU A 113 1.30 4.93 -3.53
N SER A 114 0.06 4.69 -3.93
CA SER A 114 -1.01 5.65 -3.71
C SER A 114 -2.32 5.00 -3.29
N VAL A 115 -3.09 5.69 -2.46
CA VAL A 115 -4.41 5.28 -2.01
C VAL A 115 -5.40 6.39 -2.37
N LYS A 116 -6.31 6.08 -3.29
CA LYS A 116 -7.52 6.89 -3.47
C LYS A 116 -8.46 6.59 -2.32
N ASP A 117 -8.59 7.55 -1.43
CA ASP A 117 -9.24 7.38 -0.14
C ASP A 117 -10.71 7.81 -0.16
N LEU A 118 -11.56 6.89 -0.61
CA LEU A 118 -13.00 7.07 -0.68
C LEU A 118 -13.69 6.26 0.41
N SER A 119 -14.80 6.78 0.91
CA SER A 119 -15.64 6.15 1.94
C SER A 119 -16.94 5.56 1.38
N ASP A 120 -17.30 5.95 0.15
CA ASP A 120 -18.51 5.49 -0.52
C ASP A 120 -18.19 4.38 -1.52
N ALA A 121 -18.93 3.28 -1.44
CA ALA A 121 -18.72 2.08 -2.25
C ALA A 121 -18.86 2.34 -3.75
N THR A 122 -19.87 3.13 -4.14
CA THR A 122 -20.17 3.42 -5.54
C THR A 122 -19.06 4.28 -6.15
N GLN A 123 -18.64 5.33 -5.45
CA GLN A 123 -17.54 6.19 -5.88
C GLN A 123 -16.21 5.44 -5.92
N GLY A 124 -15.93 4.60 -4.93
CA GLY A 124 -14.76 3.74 -4.86
C GLY A 124 -14.65 2.81 -6.07
N ARG A 125 -15.72 2.05 -6.33
CA ARG A 125 -15.82 1.16 -7.48
C ARG A 125 -15.69 1.92 -8.81
N ALA A 126 -16.40 3.04 -8.94
CA ALA A 126 -16.34 3.85 -10.16
C ALA A 126 -14.95 4.44 -10.40
N TRP A 127 -14.20 4.81 -9.35
CA TRP A 127 -12.82 5.26 -9.49
C TRP A 127 -11.90 4.12 -9.94
N PHE A 128 -11.99 2.95 -9.30
CA PHE A 128 -11.22 1.77 -9.66
C PHE A 128 -11.42 1.39 -11.14
N ASP A 129 -12.68 1.32 -11.58
CA ASP A 129 -13.01 0.98 -12.97
C ASP A 129 -12.49 2.05 -13.95
N ARG A 130 -12.65 3.35 -13.62
CA ARG A 130 -12.07 4.43 -14.44
C ARG A 130 -10.56 4.37 -14.52
N LEU A 131 -9.89 4.05 -13.40
CA LEU A 131 -8.43 3.93 -13.39
C LEU A 131 -7.99 2.77 -14.29
N ARG A 132 -8.66 1.62 -14.23
CA ARG A 132 -8.41 0.47 -15.12
C ARG A 132 -8.46 0.86 -16.60
N HIS A 133 -9.43 1.67 -16.99
CA HIS A 133 -9.57 2.12 -18.39
C HIS A 133 -8.53 3.15 -18.84
N ARG A 134 -7.83 3.81 -17.91
CA ARG A 134 -6.76 4.77 -18.21
C ARG A 134 -5.38 4.13 -18.24
N LEU A 135 -5.23 2.94 -17.68
CA LEU A 135 -3.95 2.25 -17.60
C LEU A 135 -3.85 1.25 -18.73
N ASP A 136 -2.87 1.46 -19.60
CA ASP A 136 -2.64 0.61 -20.75
C ASP A 136 -2.31 -0.82 -20.32
N GLY A 137 -2.88 -1.79 -21.03
CA GLY A 137 -2.64 -3.22 -20.76
C GLY A 137 -3.22 -3.74 -19.45
N ALA A 138 -4.11 -3.00 -18.78
CA ALA A 138 -4.71 -3.42 -17.52
C ALA A 138 -5.49 -4.74 -17.67
N THR A 139 -5.05 -5.77 -16.95
CA THR A 139 -5.63 -7.12 -16.96
C THR A 139 -5.99 -7.55 -15.53
N ALA A 140 -7.19 -8.09 -15.35
CA ALA A 140 -7.64 -8.52 -14.03
C ALA A 140 -6.78 -9.66 -13.47
N ILE A 141 -6.40 -9.55 -12.20
CA ILE A 141 -5.73 -10.64 -11.46
C ILE A 141 -6.82 -11.63 -11.03
N ARG A 142 -6.88 -12.76 -11.75
CA ARG A 142 -7.94 -13.76 -11.54
C ARG A 142 -7.81 -14.43 -10.16
N GLY A 143 -8.96 -14.81 -9.59
CA GLY A 143 -9.04 -15.51 -8.30
C GLY A 143 -9.23 -14.60 -7.10
N LEU A 144 -8.71 -13.37 -7.11
CA LEU A 144 -8.86 -12.42 -6.00
C LEU A 144 -10.24 -11.77 -5.94
N GLU A 145 -10.87 -11.57 -7.10
CA GLU A 145 -12.24 -11.01 -7.18
C GLU A 145 -13.27 -11.90 -6.46
N ASN A 146 -13.10 -13.23 -6.55
CA ASN A 146 -13.95 -14.19 -5.83
C ASN A 146 -13.77 -14.12 -4.30
N LEU A 147 -12.71 -13.46 -3.82
CA LEU A 147 -12.44 -13.20 -2.41
C LEU A 147 -12.85 -11.79 -1.99
N GLY A 148 -13.57 -11.06 -2.85
CA GLY A 148 -13.99 -9.68 -2.57
C GLY A 148 -12.87 -8.65 -2.70
N LEU A 149 -11.75 -9.00 -3.36
CA LEU A 149 -10.61 -8.11 -3.59
C LEU A 149 -10.35 -7.94 -5.09
N PRO A 150 -11.17 -7.15 -5.81
CA PRO A 150 -10.90 -6.83 -7.21
C PRO A 150 -9.52 -6.22 -7.36
N ALA A 151 -8.74 -6.75 -8.30
CA ALA A 151 -7.40 -6.28 -8.60
C ALA A 151 -7.07 -6.44 -10.08
N TYR A 152 -6.16 -5.61 -10.58
CA TYR A 152 -5.60 -5.74 -11.92
C TYR A 152 -4.13 -5.34 -11.95
N GLU A 153 -3.42 -5.84 -12.94
CA GLU A 153 -2.02 -5.52 -13.24
C GLU A 153 -1.90 -4.88 -14.63
N THR A 154 -0.82 -4.14 -14.88
CA THR A 154 -0.54 -3.54 -16.19
C THR A 154 0.70 -4.16 -16.83
N THR A 155 0.88 -3.95 -18.14
CA THR A 155 2.10 -4.38 -18.85
C THR A 155 3.35 -3.63 -18.43
N THR A 156 3.20 -2.46 -17.80
CA THR A 156 4.30 -1.70 -17.22
C THR A 156 4.75 -2.24 -15.86
N GLY A 157 3.94 -3.12 -15.25
CA GLY A 157 4.23 -3.76 -13.96
C GLY A 157 3.58 -3.09 -12.76
N ASP A 158 2.56 -2.26 -12.97
CA ASP A 158 1.79 -1.69 -11.89
C ASP A 158 0.72 -2.67 -11.41
N VAL A 159 0.34 -2.58 -10.14
CA VAL A 159 -0.72 -3.40 -9.54
C VAL A 159 -1.70 -2.50 -8.79
N VAL A 160 -2.99 -2.76 -8.97
CA VAL A 160 -4.08 -1.99 -8.35
C VAL A 160 -5.05 -2.91 -7.63
N PHE A 161 -5.44 -2.54 -6.41
CA PHE A 161 -6.43 -3.24 -5.59
C PHE A 161 -7.57 -2.31 -5.17
N LEU A 162 -8.78 -2.85 -5.09
CA LEU A 162 -9.93 -2.22 -4.42
C LEU A 162 -10.22 -2.95 -3.11
N LYS A 163 -10.13 -2.25 -1.99
CA LYS A 163 -10.52 -2.73 -0.65
C LYS A 163 -11.14 -1.59 0.15
N ASP A 164 -12.22 -1.87 0.87
CA ASP A 164 -12.95 -0.90 1.73
C ASP A 164 -13.25 0.42 1.03
N HIS A 165 -13.66 0.31 -0.24
CA HIS A 165 -14.01 1.40 -1.15
C HIS A 165 -12.85 2.30 -1.58
N LYS A 166 -11.61 1.92 -1.23
CA LYS A 166 -10.39 2.66 -1.53
C LYS A 166 -9.58 1.90 -2.56
N THR A 167 -8.87 2.65 -3.40
CA THR A 167 -8.04 2.06 -4.45
C THR A 167 -6.58 2.24 -4.10
N LEU A 168 -5.90 1.13 -3.81
CA LEU A 168 -4.45 1.07 -3.72
C LEU A 168 -3.87 0.91 -5.13
N TRP A 169 -2.89 1.72 -5.49
CA TRP A 169 -2.11 1.59 -6.72
C TRP A 169 -0.62 1.60 -6.39
N VAL A 170 0.06 0.51 -6.72
CA VAL A 170 1.51 0.35 -6.61
C VAL A 170 2.11 0.47 -8.00
N GLN A 171 2.92 1.50 -8.20
CA GLN A 171 3.52 1.88 -9.48
C GLN A 171 4.98 1.48 -9.50
N ALA A 172 5.27 0.35 -10.15
CA ALA A 172 6.64 -0.16 -10.31
C ALA A 172 7.19 0.04 -11.73
N GLY A 173 6.39 0.64 -12.65
CA GLY A 173 6.80 0.92 -14.03
C GLY A 173 8.10 1.71 -14.17
N ASP A 174 8.38 2.60 -13.21
CA ASP A 174 9.59 3.44 -13.21
C ASP A 174 10.84 2.72 -12.68
N LEU A 175 10.72 1.49 -12.19
CA LEU A 175 11.87 0.69 -11.77
C LEU A 175 12.58 0.06 -12.97
N SER A 176 13.89 -0.11 -12.90
CA SER A 176 14.69 -0.75 -13.95
C SER A 176 14.79 -2.23 -13.63
N ALA A 177 14.96 -3.07 -14.66
CA ALA A 177 15.23 -4.48 -14.44
C ALA A 177 16.48 -4.71 -13.58
N THR A 178 17.45 -3.79 -13.60
CA THR A 178 18.67 -3.85 -12.79
C THR A 178 18.47 -3.48 -11.32
N SER A 179 17.38 -2.80 -10.97
CA SER A 179 17.04 -2.47 -9.57
C SER A 179 16.14 -3.53 -8.91
N LEU A 180 15.74 -4.57 -9.64
CA LEU A 180 14.92 -5.65 -9.12
C LEU A 180 15.82 -6.80 -8.62
N PRO A 181 15.36 -7.57 -7.62
CA PRO A 181 16.00 -8.84 -7.28
C PRO A 181 16.11 -9.77 -8.48
N ALA A 182 17.12 -10.63 -8.47
CA ALA A 182 17.35 -11.57 -9.57
C ALA A 182 16.11 -12.45 -9.81
N GLY A 183 15.61 -12.43 -11.05
CA GLY A 183 14.44 -13.21 -11.47
C GLY A 183 13.09 -12.57 -11.15
N PHE A 184 13.05 -11.41 -10.50
CA PHE A 184 11.80 -10.70 -10.22
C PHE A 184 11.42 -9.76 -11.36
N THR A 185 10.13 -9.70 -11.63
CA THR A 185 9.48 -8.71 -12.49
C THR A 185 8.98 -7.51 -11.68
N ARG A 186 8.71 -6.40 -12.36
CA ARG A 186 8.06 -5.23 -11.74
C ARG A 186 6.72 -5.59 -11.14
N THR A 187 5.94 -6.41 -11.83
CA THR A 187 4.63 -6.90 -11.37
C THR A 187 4.75 -7.70 -10.08
N GLU A 188 5.73 -8.60 -9.96
CA GLU A 188 5.96 -9.38 -8.74
C GLU A 188 6.35 -8.49 -7.56
N VAL A 189 7.19 -7.47 -7.80
CA VAL A 189 7.50 -6.47 -6.77
C VAL A 189 6.25 -5.69 -6.36
N ALA A 190 5.50 -5.16 -7.33
CA ALA A 190 4.29 -4.39 -7.06
C ALA A 190 3.24 -5.24 -6.32
N TYR A 191 3.07 -6.50 -6.70
CA TYR A 191 2.17 -7.45 -6.04
C TYR A 191 2.62 -7.77 -4.62
N GLY A 192 3.91 -8.05 -4.40
CA GLY A 192 4.46 -8.33 -3.08
C GLY A 192 4.27 -7.16 -2.10
N VAL A 193 4.53 -5.94 -2.56
CA VAL A 193 4.29 -4.72 -1.76
C VAL A 193 2.80 -4.49 -1.54
N ALA A 194 1.97 -4.66 -2.57
CA ALA A 194 0.52 -4.50 -2.44
C ALA A 194 -0.09 -5.51 -1.45
N ALA A 195 0.38 -6.76 -1.46
CA ALA A 195 -0.05 -7.79 -0.53
C ALA A 195 0.31 -7.44 0.92
N ALA A 196 1.49 -6.86 1.16
CA ALA A 196 1.87 -6.35 2.48
C ALA A 196 0.93 -5.22 2.93
N VAL A 197 0.65 -4.24 2.06
CA VAL A 197 -0.30 -3.16 2.37
C VAL A 197 -1.68 -3.71 2.69
N VAL A 198 -2.23 -4.57 1.83
CA VAL A 198 -3.56 -5.16 2.02
C VAL A 198 -3.63 -6.02 3.28
N GLY A 199 -2.56 -6.74 3.62
CA GLY A 199 -2.47 -7.55 4.84
C GLY A 199 -2.43 -6.72 6.12
N CYS A 200 -1.78 -5.55 6.10
CA CYS A 200 -1.70 -4.66 7.25
C CYS A 200 -2.93 -3.74 7.39
N TRP A 201 -3.69 -3.56 6.30
CA TRP A 201 -4.81 -2.62 6.18
C TRP A 201 -5.86 -2.80 7.29
N SER A 202 -5.84 -1.91 8.28
CA SER A 202 -6.86 -1.80 9.33
C SER A 202 -8.00 -0.88 8.91
N GLU A 203 -9.23 -1.28 9.23
CA GLU A 203 -10.46 -0.48 9.06
C GLU A 203 -10.56 0.68 10.06
#